data_AF-A0A228PYX6-F1
#
_entry.id   AF-A0A228PYX6-F1
#
_cell.length_a   1.000
_cell.length_b   1.000
_cell.length_c   1.000
_cell.angle_alpha   90.00
_cell.angle_beta   90.00
_cell.angle_gamma   90.00
#
_symmetry.space_group_name_H-M   'P 1'
#
loop_
_entity.id
_entity.type
_entity.pdbx_description
1 polymer ?
#
loop_
_entity_poly.entity_id
_entity_poly.type
_entity_poly.pdbx_seq_one_letter_code
_entity_poly.pdbx_strand_id
1 'polypeptide(L)' 'MALKLANVNFSRNVTPVRVYAVLQDEDNNSVNVNFPLEAHYDLEHVTVQELENFAKEAAKKLHV' A
#
# COMPACT_ATOMS: atom_id res chain seq x y z
N MET A 1 -14.50 -8.81 -4.82
CA MET A 1 -14.54 -7.49 -4.17
C MET A 1 -13.31 -6.72 -4.62
N ALA A 2 -13.48 -5.57 -5.29
CA ALA A 2 -12.36 -4.79 -5.80
C ALA A 2 -11.94 -3.77 -4.74
N LEU A 3 -10.85 -4.07 -4.03
CA LEU A 3 -10.21 -3.14 -3.10
C LEU A 3 -9.61 -1.96 -3.89
N LYS A 4 -9.96 -0.72 -3.52
CA LYS A 4 -9.39 0.50 -4.11
C LYS A 4 -8.53 1.23 -3.08
N LEU A 5 -7.47 1.88 -3.54
CA LEU A 5 -6.63 2.70 -2.66
C LEU A 5 -7.40 3.95 -2.20
N ALA A 6 -7.72 4.00 -0.91
CA ALA A 6 -8.40 5.13 -0.29
C ALA A 6 -7.41 6.14 0.28
N ASN A 7 -6.30 5.67 0.86
CA ASN A 7 -5.26 6.52 1.42
C ASN A 7 -3.89 5.84 1.32
N VAL A 8 -2.84 6.62 1.16
CA VAL A 8 -1.46 6.16 1.22
C VAL A 8 -0.61 7.15 1.99
N ASN A 9 0.19 6.64 2.92
CA ASN A 9 1.12 7.42 3.70
C ASN A 9 2.51 6.76 3.69
N PHE A 10 3.55 7.57 3.79
CA PHE A 10 4.93 7.12 3.73
C PHE A 10 5.67 7.52 4.98
N SER A 11 6.26 6.55 5.66
CA SER A 11 7.18 6.81 6.75
C SER A 11 8.59 6.79 6.21
N ARG A 12 9.07 7.98 5.81
CA ARG A 12 10.42 8.23 5.28
C ARG A 12 11.48 8.34 6.38
N ASN A 13 11.06 8.39 7.64
CA ASN A 13 11.94 8.53 8.81
C ASN A 13 12.57 7.18 9.23
N VAL A 14 12.24 6.09 8.54
CA VAL A 14 12.74 4.74 8.79
C VAL A 14 13.27 4.14 7.48
N THR A 15 14.35 3.35 7.57
CA THR A 15 14.96 2.67 6.42
C THR A 15 14.87 1.15 6.61
N PRO A 16 14.25 0.40 5.69
CA PRO A 16 13.61 0.86 4.45
C PRO A 16 12.35 1.70 4.73
N VAL A 17 12.03 2.59 3.80
CA VAL A 17 10.82 3.42 3.85
C VAL A 17 9.61 2.50 3.99
N ARG A 18 8.66 2.84 4.86
CA ARG A 18 7.42 2.07 4.99
C ARG A 18 6.26 2.77 4.32
N VAL A 19 5.48 2.02 3.55
CA VAL A 19 4.22 2.47 2.97
C VAL A 19 3.08 1.94 3.82
N TYR A 20 2.20 2.84 4.20
CA TYR A 20 0.95 2.56 4.90
C TYR A 20 -0.17 2.86 3.91
N ALA A 21 -0.74 1.83 3.31
CA ALA A 21 -1.85 1.97 2.39
C ALA A 21 -3.14 1.48 3.05
N VAL A 22 -4.21 2.23 2.84
CA VAL A 22 -5.57 1.87 3.24
C VAL A 22 -6.33 1.54 1.98
N LEU A 23 -6.73 0.29 1.86
CA LEU A 23 -7.61 -0.17 0.81
C LEU A 23 -9.05 -0.19 1.33
N GLN A 24 -10.00 0.26 0.54
CA GLN A 24 -11.42 0.27 0.90
C GLN A 24 -12.23 -0.47 -0.17
N ASP A 25 -13.21 -1.26 0.25
CA ASP A 25 -14.20 -1.87 -0.65
C ASP A 25 -15.48 -1.02 -0.78
N GLU A 26 -16.43 -1.49 -1.59
CA GLU A 26 -17.71 -0.81 -1.83
C GLU A 26 -18.66 -0.86 -0.62
N ASP A 27 -18.41 -1.75 0.34
CA ASP A 27 -19.16 -1.93 1.57
C ASP A 27 -18.55 -1.12 2.75
N ASN A 28 -17.59 -0.23 2.46
CA ASN A 28 -16.80 0.54 3.44
C ASN A 28 -15.89 -0.29 4.36
N ASN A 29 -15.64 -1.57 4.06
CA ASN A 29 -14.62 -2.32 4.77
C ASN A 29 -13.24 -1.81 4.36
N SER A 30 -12.43 -1.51 5.37
CA SER A 30 -11.08 -0.96 5.17
C SER A 30 -10.04 -1.99 5.58
N VAL A 31 -9.10 -2.27 4.68
CA VAL A 31 -7.94 -3.12 4.90
C VAL A 31 -6.70 -2.23 4.98
N ASN A 32 -6.06 -2.21 6.14
CA ASN A 32 -4.82 -1.51 6.35
C ASN A 32 -3.65 -2.43 6.02
N VAL A 33 -2.81 -2.03 5.08
CA VAL A 33 -1.61 -2.77 4.70
C VAL A 33 -0.38 -1.92 4.93
N ASN A 34 0.61 -2.53 5.57
CA ASN A 34 1.91 -1.93 5.79
C ASN A 34 2.97 -2.82 5.15
N PHE A 35 3.74 -2.26 4.23
CA PHE A 35 4.82 -2.96 3.56
C PHE A 35 6.06 -2.07 3.44
N PRO A 36 7.27 -2.63 3.54
CA PRO A 36 8.49 -1.90 3.24
C PRO A 36 8.52 -1.60 1.73
N LEU A 37 8.83 -0.36 1.38
CA LEU A 37 9.25 0.01 0.05
C LEU A 37 10.74 -0.28 -0.07
N GLU A 38 11.11 -1.20 -0.96
CA GLU A 38 12.52 -1.53 -1.14
C GLU A 38 13.32 -0.32 -1.63
N ALA A 39 14.58 -0.23 -1.23
CA ALA A 39 15.43 0.95 -1.49
C ALA A 39 15.69 1.23 -2.98
N HIS A 40 15.37 0.29 -3.86
CA HIS A 40 15.45 0.46 -5.31
C HIS A 40 14.20 1.11 -5.92
N TYR A 41 13.10 1.19 -5.18
CA TYR A 41 11.92 1.95 -5.60
C TYR A 41 12.14 3.42 -5.29
N ASP A 42 12.31 4.18 -6.36
CA ASP A 42 12.42 5.63 -6.29
C ASP A 42 11.03 6.22 -5.98
N LEU A 43 10.86 6.78 -4.78
CA LEU A 43 9.59 7.36 -4.31
C LEU A 43 9.04 8.45 -5.23
N GLU A 44 9.89 9.11 -6.02
CA GLU A 44 9.49 10.15 -6.96
C GLU A 44 8.93 9.58 -8.26
N HIS A 45 9.21 8.30 -8.55
CA HIS A 45 8.76 7.60 -9.74
C HIS A 45 7.63 6.60 -9.47
N VAL A 46 7.40 6.24 -8.21
CA VAL A 46 6.32 5.34 -7.83
C VAL A 46 4.96 6.00 -8.08
N THR A 47 4.18 5.41 -8.98
CA THR A 47 2.84 5.89 -9.30
C THR A 47 1.80 5.42 -8.27
N VAL A 48 0.68 6.14 -8.19
CA VAL A 48 -0.49 5.74 -7.36
C VAL A 48 -1.00 4.34 -7.75
N GLN A 49 -0.94 4.01 -9.04
CA GLN A 49 -1.41 2.73 -9.56
C GLN A 49 -0.49 1.57 -9.15
N GLU A 50 0.82 1.78 -9.09
CA GLU A 50 1.77 0.80 -8.55
C GLU A 50 1.58 0.60 -7.05
N LEU A 51 1.39 1.68 -6.28
CA LEU A 51 1.08 1.59 -4.85
C LEU A 51 -0.20 0.80 -4.60
N GLU A 52 -1.23 1.00 -5.42
CA GLU A 52 -2.46 0.22 -5.33
C GLU A 52 -2.21 -1.26 -5.62
N ASN A 53 -1.40 -1.59 -6.62
CA ASN A 53 -1.02 -2.98 -6.91
C ASN A 53 -0.24 -3.61 -5.75
N PHE A 54 0.78 -2.93 -5.21
CA PHE A 54 1.55 -3.41 -4.06
C PHE A 54 0.67 -3.59 -2.83
N ALA A 55 -0.23 -2.64 -2.58
CA ALA A 55 -1.18 -2.72 -1.48
C ALA A 55 -2.13 -3.93 -1.65
N LYS A 56 -2.64 -4.17 -2.86
CA LYS A 56 -3.48 -5.33 -3.18
C LYS A 56 -2.73 -6.65 -2.98
N GLU A 57 -1.47 -6.72 -3.40
CA GLU A 57 -0.63 -7.90 -3.17
C GLU A 57 -0.32 -8.13 -1.68
N ALA A 58 -0.03 -7.08 -0.93
CA ALA A 58 0.16 -7.15 0.51
C ALA A 58 -1.13 -7.58 1.24
N ALA A 59 -2.29 -7.07 0.81
CA ALA A 59 -3.60 -7.43 1.36
C ALA A 59 -3.93 -8.91 1.12
N LYS A 60 -3.59 -9.44 -0.07
CA LYS A 60 -3.72 -10.88 -0.39
C LYS A 60 -2.84 -11.74 0.52
N LYS A 61 -1.63 -11.30 0.86
CA LYS A 61 -0.73 -12.02 1.78
C LYS A 61 -1.22 -11.99 3.24
N LEU A 62 -2.02 -11.00 3.62
CA LEU A 62 -2.59 -10.88 4.97
C LEU A 62 -3.88 -11.70 5.16
N HIS A 63 -4.63 -11.94 4.09
CA HIS A 63 -5.84 -12.78 4.08
C HIS A 63 -5.51 -14.27 3.80
N VAL A 64 -4.51 -14.82 4.50
CA VAL A 64 -4.27 -16.27 4.56
C VAL A 64 -5.18 -16.90 5.60
#